data_AF-A0A9E6E063-F1
#
_entry.id   AF-A0A9E6E063-F1
#
_cell.length_a   1.000
_cell.length_b   1.000
_cell.length_c   1.000
_cell.angle_alpha   90.00
_cell.angle_beta   90.00
_cell.angle_gamma   90.00
#
_symmetry.space_group_name_H-M   'P 1'
#
loop_
_entity.id
_entity.type
_entity.pdbx_description
1 polymer ?
#
loop_
_entity_poly.entity_id
_entity_poly.type
_entity_poly.pdbx_seq_one_letter_code
_entity_poly.pdbx_strand_id
1 'polypeptide(L)' 'MITTFVYNGTSYSNWNTESEEFKRLNIPESEKAKIITDAQMFTISQKRKIAYQKEADPLYLEWQYDQTAEKEQIWRAQV' A
#
# COMPACT_ATOMS: atom_id res chain seq x y z
N MET A 1 3.22 2.85 13.98
CA MET A 1 3.25 2.07 12.71
C MET A 1 4.62 1.44 12.55
N ILE A 2 4.70 0.18 12.10
CA ILE A 2 6.00 -0.50 11.91
C ILE A 2 6.56 -0.15 10.53
N THR A 3 7.81 0.27 10.47
CA THR A 3 8.50 0.62 9.21
C THR A 3 9.96 0.18 9.20
N THR A 4 10.52 0.13 7.99
CA THR A 4 11.93 -0.07 7.72
C THR A 4 12.44 1.12 6.93
N PHE A 5 13.55 1.72 7.34
CA PHE A 5 14.13 2.90 6.71
C PHE A 5 15.66 2.89 6.81
N VAL A 6 16.31 3.71 6.00
CA VAL A 6 17.77 3.90 6.02
C VAL A 6 18.06 5.34 6.40
N TYR A 7 18.94 5.56 7.37
CA TYR A 7 19.40 6.89 7.75
C TYR A 7 20.91 6.87 7.95
N ASN A 8 21.60 7.81 7.30
CA ASN A 8 23.07 7.95 7.36
C ASN A 8 23.83 6.63 7.12
N GLY A 9 23.38 5.84 6.13
CA GLY A 9 23.97 4.53 5.80
C GLY A 9 23.62 3.38 6.75
N THR A 10 22.90 3.65 7.84
CA THR A 10 22.41 2.61 8.76
C THR A 10 21.00 2.21 8.41
N SER A 11 20.76 0.90 8.28
CA SER A 11 19.43 0.33 8.06
C SER A 11 18.73 0.04 9.38
N TYR A 12 17.50 0.53 9.49
CA TYR A 12 16.61 0.37 10.65
C TYR A 12 15.41 -0.46 10.19
N SER A 13 15.27 -1.69 10.69
CA SER A 13 14.17 -2.60 10.33
C SER A 13 13.23 -2.85 11.49
N ASN A 14 11.94 -3.02 11.21
CA ASN A 14 10.90 -3.37 12.18
C ASN A 14 10.76 -2.33 13.32
N TRP A 15 10.88 -1.05 13.00
CA TRP A 15 10.77 0.04 13.98
C TRP A 15 9.34 0.54 14.09
N ASN A 16 8.84 0.69 15.31
CA ASN A 16 7.56 1.35 15.54
C ASN A 16 7.75 2.87 15.63
N THR A 17 7.24 3.61 14.65
CA THR A 17 7.33 5.08 14.58
C THR A 17 6.64 5.83 15.72
N GLU A 18 5.76 5.16 16.46
CA GLU A 18 5.03 5.74 17.60
C GLU A 18 5.72 5.45 18.93
N SER A 19 6.74 4.58 18.95
CA SER A 19 7.41 4.21 20.20
C SER A 19 8.31 5.32 20.73
N GLU A 20 8.48 5.34 22.05
CA GLU A 20 9.44 6.23 22.71
C GLU A 20 10.90 5.93 22.32
N GLU A 21 11.19 4.73 21.83
CA GLU A 21 12.51 4.35 21.32
C GLU A 21 12.80 5.08 20.00
N PHE A 22 11.83 5.10 19.08
CA PHE A 22 11.95 5.83 17.81
C PHE A 22 12.10 7.34 18.05
N LYS A 23 11.30 7.91 18.96
CA LYS A 23 11.38 9.34 19.31
C LYS A 23 12.76 9.73 19.87
N ARG A 24 13.41 8.82 20.61
CA ARG A 24 14.74 9.03 21.21
C ARG A 24 15.90 8.79 20.25
N LEU A 25 15.66 8.33 19.01
CA LEU A 25 16.71 8.20 18.02
C LEU A 25 17.35 9.56 17.74
N ASN A 26 18.68 9.57 17.60
CA ASN A 26 19.46 10.75 17.23
C ASN A 26 19.34 11.04 15.72
N ILE A 27 18.10 11.21 15.27
CA ILE A 27 17.71 11.53 13.90
C ILE A 27 16.98 12.89 13.98
N PRO A 28 17.27 13.85 13.08
CA PRO A 28 16.57 15.12 13.02
C PRO A 28 15.06 14.94 12.90
N GLU A 29 14.28 15.83 13.51
CA GLU A 29 12.82 15.73 13.50
C GLU A 29 12.23 15.79 12.09
N SER A 30 12.85 16.56 11.19
CA SER A 30 12.47 16.62 9.78
C SER A 30 12.63 15.26 9.07
N GLU A 31 13.68 14.52 9.39
CA GLU A 31 13.93 13.20 8.81
C GLU A 31 13.00 12.15 9.43
N LYS A 32 12.73 12.22 10.74
CA LYS A 32 11.71 11.39 11.39
C LYS A 32 10.33 11.61 10.76
N ALA A 33 9.94 12.86 10.55
CA ALA A 33 8.68 13.21 9.89
C ALA A 33 8.60 12.61 8.48
N LYS A 34 9.68 12.75 7.70
CA LYS A 34 9.77 12.15 6.35
C LYS A 34 9.62 10.62 6.39
N ILE A 35 10.35 9.94 7.27
CA ILE A 35 10.26 8.47 7.45
C ILE A 35 8.82 8.04 7.75
N ILE A 36 8.14 8.77 8.64
CA ILE A 36 6.74 8.52 8.99
C ILE A 36 5.83 8.72 7.76
N THR A 37 5.98 9.83 7.06
CA THR A 37 5.18 10.15 5.87
C THR A 37 5.36 9.12 4.77
N ASP A 38 6.60 8.75 4.45
CA ASP A 38 6.92 7.77 3.41
C ASP A 38 6.30 6.40 3.73
N ALA A 39 6.39 5.97 4.99
CA ALA A 39 5.82 4.72 5.43
C ALA A 39 4.27 4.73 5.45
N GLN A 40 3.65 5.87 5.77
CA GLN A 40 2.20 6.05 5.65
C GLN A 40 1.76 5.99 4.20
N MET A 41 2.46 6.69 3.30
CA MET A 41 2.17 6.70 1.87
C MET A 41 2.27 5.31 1.26
N PHE A 42 3.32 4.55 1.61
CA PHE A 42 3.47 3.16 1.20
C PHE A 42 2.30 2.30 1.67
N THR A 43 1.95 2.38 2.96
CA THR A 43 0.85 1.61 3.55
C THR A 43 -0.49 1.92 2.88
N ILE A 44 -0.79 3.20 2.65
CA ILE A 44 -2.03 3.63 1.98
C ILE A 44 -2.06 3.12 0.54
N SER A 45 -0.94 3.22 -0.18
CA SER A 45 -0.83 2.74 -1.56
C SER A 45 -1.06 1.24 -1.67
N GLN A 46 -0.48 0.45 -0.75
CA GLN A 46 -0.72 -1.00 -0.70
C GLN A 46 -2.18 -1.33 -0.38
N LYS A 47 -2.78 -0.66 0.62
CA LYS A 47 -4.20 -0.85 0.95
C LYS A 47 -5.11 -0.53 -0.24
N ARG A 48 -4.83 0.55 -0.97
CA ARG A 48 -5.56 0.91 -2.20
C ARG A 48 -5.41 -0.15 -3.28
N LYS A 49 -4.19 -0.64 -3.52
CA LYS A 49 -3.94 -1.70 -4.51
C LYS A 49 -4.72 -2.96 -4.17
N ILE A 50 -4.73 -3.37 -2.90
CA ILE A 50 -5.49 -4.54 -2.45
C ILE A 50 -6.99 -4.31 -2.58
N ALA A 51 -7.49 -3.13 -2.20
CA ALA A 51 -8.89 -2.77 -2.36
C ALA A 51 -9.29 -2.82 -3.83
N TYR A 52 -8.52 -2.21 -4.73
CA TYR A 52 -8.76 -2.29 -6.17
C TYR A 52 -8.72 -3.72 -6.69
N GLN A 53 -7.78 -4.56 -6.25
CA GLN A 53 -7.76 -5.96 -6.66
C GLN A 53 -8.96 -6.76 -6.16
N LYS A 54 -9.51 -6.41 -4.99
CA LYS A 54 -10.66 -7.09 -4.41
C LYS A 54 -11.99 -6.59 -4.98
N GLU A 55 -12.09 -5.29 -5.24
CA GLU A 55 -13.30 -4.60 -5.68
C GLU A 55 -13.42 -4.54 -7.20
N ALA A 56 -12.29 -4.54 -7.93
CA ALA A 56 -12.32 -4.69 -9.37
C ALA A 56 -12.62 -6.14 -9.71
N ASP A 57 -13.82 -6.40 -10.22
CA ASP A 57 -14.15 -7.63 -10.91
C ASP A 57 -13.45 -7.62 -12.28
N PRO A 58 -12.38 -8.41 -12.50
CA PRO A 58 -11.62 -8.35 -13.74
C PRO A 58 -12.47 -8.80 -14.94
N LEU A 59 -13.41 -9.72 -14.74
CA LEU A 59 -14.32 -10.16 -15.80
C LEU A 59 -15.35 -9.09 -16.14
N TYR A 60 -15.84 -8.35 -15.15
CA TYR A 60 -16.70 -7.19 -15.39
C TYR A 60 -15.98 -6.11 -16.20
N LEU A 61 -14.71 -5.83 -15.88
CA LEU A 61 -13.89 -4.87 -16.62
C LEU A 61 -13.60 -5.34 -18.05
N GLU A 62 -13.30 -6.63 -18.25
CA GLU A 62 -13.15 -7.21 -19.58
C GLU A 62 -14.44 -7.13 -20.40
N TRP A 63 -15.59 -7.46 -19.80
CA TRP A 63 -16.89 -7.33 -20.46
C TRP A 63 -17.23 -5.87 -20.80
N GLN A 64 -16.98 -4.92 -19.90
CA GLN A 64 -17.20 -3.49 -20.15
C GLN A 64 -16.44 -3.00 -21.39
N TYR A 65 -15.25 -3.54 -21.65
CA TYR A 65 -14.40 -3.17 -22.78
C TYR A 65 -14.77 -3.93 -24.08
N ASP A 66 -14.87 -5.26 -24.02
CA ASP A 66 -15.12 -6.10 -25.21
C ASP A 66 -16.58 -6.01 -25.68
N GLN A 67 -17.53 -5.81 -24.75
CA GLN A 67 -18.98 -5.72 -25.00
C GLN A 67 -19.57 -6.88 -25.80
N THR A 68 -18.93 -8.05 -25.79
CA THR A 68 -19.42 -9.25 -26.46
C THR A 68 -20.31 -10.09 -25.54
N ALA A 69 -21.29 -10.77 -26.13
CA ALA A 69 -22.21 -11.64 -25.40
C ALA A 69 -21.50 -12.83 -24.72
N GLU A 70 -20.40 -13.31 -25.29
CA GLU A 70 -19.58 -14.39 -24.74
C GLU A 70 -18.87 -13.96 -23.45
N LYS A 71 -18.31 -12.74 -23.42
CA LYS A 71 -17.68 -12.17 -22.22
C LYS A 71 -18.72 -11.84 -21.14
N GLU A 72 -19.93 -11.42 -21.52
CA GLU A 72 -21.04 -11.22 -20.58
C GLU A 72 -21.43 -12.54 -19.89
N GLN A 73 -21.54 -13.64 -20.64
CA GLN A 73 -21.86 -14.95 -20.07
C GLN A 73 -20.78 -15.43 -19.10
N ILE A 74 -19.50 -15.25 -19.46
CA ILE A 74 -18.37 -15.63 -18.60
C ILE A 74 -18.38 -14.81 -17.30
N TRP A 75 -18.61 -13.50 -17.38
CA TRP A 75 -18.76 -12.64 -16.20
C TRP A 75 -19.94 -13.07 -15.32
N ARG A 76 -21.16 -13.18 -15.87
CA ARG A 76 -22.35 -13.56 -15.11
C ARG A 76 -22.30 -14.98 -14.53
N ALA A 77 -21.49 -15.88 -15.11
CA ALA A 77 -21.28 -17.22 -14.56
C ALA A 77 -20.33 -17.24 -13.35
N GLN A 78 -19.51 -16.19 -13.15
CA GLN A 78 -18.63 -16.04 -11.99
C GLN A 78 -19.32 -15.33 -10.80
N VAL A 79 -20.33 -14.50 -11.07
CA VAL A 79 -21.09 -13.72 -10.06
C VAL A 79 -22.01 -14.60 -9.21
#